data_AF-A5L8U8-F1
#
_entry.id   AF-A5L8U8-F1
#
_cell.length_a   1.000
_cell.length_b   1.000
_cell.length_c   1.000
_cell.angle_alpha   90.00
_cell.angle_beta   90.00
_cell.angle_gamma   90.00
#
_symmetry.space_group_name_H-M   'P 1'
#
loop_
_entity.id
_entity.type
_entity.pdbx_description
1 polymer ?
#
loop_
_entity_poly.entity_id
_entity_poly.type
_entity_poly.pdbx_seq_one_letter_code
_entity_poly.pdbx_strand_id
1 'polypeptide(L)'
;MASNEALDVIAKVINSAGSVVEQTNFNLTDSRTVTMDLYDITEGQYKLEVVGKATDGEMVMVDNSFAIKEEGGTTPPPGDYPPYEAGTNYEAGDIIVGTDNGLYECKPWPYTAWCASASYAPGNSQYWQDAWTKL
;
A
#
# COMPACT_ATOMS: atom_id res chain seq x y z
N MET A 1 10.81 -15.64 32.60
CA MET A 1 9.52 -15.69 31.89
C MET A 1 9.19 -14.25 31.54
N ALA A 2 9.30 -13.86 30.27
CA ALA A 2 8.90 -12.52 29.86
C ALA A 2 7.38 -12.48 29.93
N SER A 3 6.84 -11.73 30.90
CA SER A 3 5.40 -11.46 30.94
C SER A 3 5.09 -10.63 29.71
N ASN A 4 4.13 -11.06 28.88
CA ASN A 4 3.47 -10.13 27.97
C ASN A 4 2.71 -9.13 28.85
N GLU A 5 3.22 -7.91 28.95
CA GLU A 5 2.51 -6.85 29.65
C GLU A 5 1.40 -6.30 28.77
N ALA A 6 0.24 -6.03 29.38
CA ALA A 6 -0.86 -5.42 28.66
C ALA A 6 -0.51 -3.98 28.26
N LEU A 7 -0.81 -3.60 27.02
CA LEU A 7 -0.59 -2.26 26.49
C LEU A 7 -1.93 -1.56 26.27
N ASP A 8 -2.07 -0.35 26.80
CA ASP A 8 -3.11 0.58 26.37
C ASP A 8 -2.64 1.25 25.08
N VAL A 9 -3.27 0.90 23.97
CA VAL A 9 -2.85 1.30 22.63
C VAL A 9 -3.77 2.38 22.07
N ILE A 10 -3.15 3.35 21.42
CA ILE A 10 -3.78 4.38 20.61
C ILE A 10 -3.23 4.26 19.19
N ALA A 11 -4.09 3.96 18.22
CA ALA A 11 -3.74 3.99 16.81
C ALA A 11 -4.37 5.23 16.17
N LYS A 12 -3.58 6.01 15.43
CA LYS A 12 -3.99 7.26 14.78
C LYS A 12 -3.57 7.25 13.32
N VAL A 13 -4.47 7.66 12.45
CA VAL A 13 -4.12 8.05 11.07
C VAL A 13 -3.99 9.56 11.04
N ILE A 14 -2.87 10.04 10.53
CA ILE A 14 -2.46 11.44 10.53
C ILE A 14 -2.21 11.86 9.08
N ASN A 15 -2.81 12.96 8.63
CA ASN A 15 -2.57 13.49 7.29
C ASN A 15 -1.26 14.30 7.22
N SER A 16 -0.85 14.71 6.01
CA SER A 16 0.37 15.51 5.78
C SER A 16 0.38 16.87 6.51
N ALA A 17 -0.79 17.41 6.89
CA ALA A 17 -0.91 18.62 7.69
C ALA A 17 -0.72 18.37 9.20
N GLY A 18 -0.47 17.12 9.63
CA GLY A 18 -0.33 16.74 11.03
C GLY A 18 -1.67 16.58 11.77
N SER A 19 -2.80 16.62 11.05
CA SER A 19 -4.12 16.44 11.65
C SER A 19 -4.47 14.96 11.75
N VAL A 20 -4.98 14.53 12.91
CA VAL A 20 -5.52 13.18 13.10
C VAL A 20 -6.85 13.10 12.36
N VAL A 21 -6.94 12.20 11.38
CA VAL A 21 -8.14 11.98 10.57
C VAL A 21 -8.98 10.81 11.06
N GLU A 22 -8.36 9.82 11.72
CA GLU A 22 -9.05 8.70 12.36
C GLU A 22 -8.23 8.21 13.54
N GLN A 23 -8.89 7.75 14.62
CA GLN A 23 -8.20 7.14 15.75
C GLN A 23 -9.04 6.08 16.45
N THR A 24 -8.35 5.09 17.02
CA THR A 24 -8.99 4.08 17.87
C THR A 24 -8.12 3.74 19.08
N ASN A 25 -8.77 3.32 20.16
CA ASN A 25 -8.14 3.01 21.44
C ASN A 25 -8.55 1.61 21.87
N PHE A 26 -7.58 0.81 22.29
CA PHE A 26 -7.84 -0.56 22.69
C PHE A 26 -6.74 -1.09 23.60
N ASN A 27 -7.08 -2.05 24.46
CA ASN A 27 -6.09 -2.72 25.32
C ASN A 27 -5.60 -4.01 24.63
N LEU A 28 -4.28 -4.17 24.45
CA LEU A 28 -3.66 -5.39 23.95
C LEU A 28 -3.12 -6.20 25.13
N THR A 29 -3.70 -7.37 25.37
CA THR A 29 -3.10 -8.39 26.24
C THR A 29 -2.29 -9.41 25.46
N ASP A 30 -2.55 -9.52 24.15
CA ASP A 30 -1.95 -10.43 23.19
C ASP A 30 -1.93 -9.79 21.79
N SER A 31 -1.44 -10.52 20.78
CA SER A 31 -1.49 -10.07 19.38
C SER A 31 -2.94 -10.04 18.85
N ARG A 32 -3.33 -8.95 18.19
CA ARG A 32 -4.61 -8.82 17.49
C ARG A 32 -4.46 -8.04 16.18
N THR A 33 -5.30 -8.36 15.21
CA THR A 33 -5.53 -7.52 14.02
C THR A 33 -6.48 -6.37 14.33
N VAL A 34 -6.10 -5.15 13.93
CA VAL A 34 -6.90 -3.93 14.10
C VAL A 34 -7.27 -3.41 12.72
N THR A 35 -8.55 -3.15 12.50
CA THR A 35 -9.07 -2.55 11.27
C THR A 35 -9.42 -1.10 11.55
N MET A 36 -9.02 -0.19 10.66
CA MET A 36 -9.38 1.22 10.69
C MET A 36 -10.01 1.58 9.34
N ASP A 37 -11.27 1.96 9.37
CA ASP A 37 -11.98 2.40 8.17
C ASP A 37 -11.82 3.92 8.04
N LEU A 38 -11.39 4.36 6.86
CA LEU A 38 -11.17 5.78 6.57
C LEU A 38 -12.28 6.28 5.65
N TYR A 39 -12.98 7.33 6.07
CA TYR A 39 -14.07 7.96 5.33
C TYR A 39 -13.72 9.38 4.93
N ASP A 40 -14.23 9.84 3.79
CA ASP A 40 -14.09 11.22 3.28
C ASP A 40 -12.62 11.72 3.23
N ILE A 41 -11.68 10.82 2.96
CA ILE A 41 -10.26 11.14 2.84
C ILE A 41 -9.92 11.72 1.47
N THR A 42 -8.96 12.64 1.45
CA THR A 42 -8.46 13.28 0.22
C THR A 42 -7.17 12.61 -0.24
N GLU A 43 -6.84 12.74 -1.53
CA GLU A 43 -5.55 12.34 -2.07
C GLU A 43 -4.40 12.96 -1.25
N GLY A 44 -3.39 12.16 -0.92
CA GLY A 44 -2.22 12.64 -0.22
C GLY A 44 -1.46 11.58 0.56
N GLN A 45 -0.42 12.03 1.26
CA GLN A 45 0.38 11.19 2.16
C GLN A 45 -0.21 11.20 3.57
N TYR A 46 -0.27 10.01 4.17
CA TYR A 46 -0.78 9.77 5.51
C TYR A 46 0.21 8.91 6.30
N LYS A 47 0.15 9.02 7.62
CA LYS A 47 0.94 8.25 8.57
C LYS A 47 0.01 7.55 9.55
N LEU A 48 0.12 6.22 9.64
CA LEU A 48 -0.43 5.45 10.74
C LEU A 48 0.58 5.49 11.89
N GLU A 49 0.18 6.03 13.04
CA GLU A 49 0.98 6.09 14.27
C GLU A 49 0.28 5.27 15.35
N VAL A 50 0.98 4.26 15.87
CA VAL A 50 0.49 3.36 16.92
C VAL A 50 1.36 3.54 18.15
N VAL A 51 0.74 3.95 19.25
CA VAL A 51 1.40 4.15 20.54
C VAL A 51 0.81 3.19 21.55
N GLY A 52 1.61 2.26 22.05
CA GLY A 52 1.25 1.38 23.17
C GLY A 52 1.90 1.87 24.46
N LYS A 53 1.11 2.00 25.53
CA LYS A 53 1.60 2.35 26.86
C LYS A 53 1.42 1.17 27.82
N ALA A 54 2.51 0.72 28.42
CA ALA A 54 2.49 -0.29 29.47
C ALA A 54 2.04 0.29 30.81
N THR A 55 1.65 -0.60 31.74
CA THR A 55 1.17 -0.21 33.07
C THR A 55 2.22 0.56 33.88
N ASP A 56 3.49 0.23 33.67
CA ASP A 56 4.64 0.88 34.32
C ASP A 56 4.99 2.25 33.70
N GLY A 57 4.33 2.62 32.60
CA GLY A 57 4.53 3.88 31.89
C GLY A 57 5.48 3.81 30.70
N GLU A 58 6.08 2.65 30.40
CA GLU A 58 6.87 2.47 29.18
C GLU A 58 5.99 2.67 27.94
N MET A 59 6.53 3.31 26.91
CA MET A 59 5.82 3.59 25.66
C MET A 59 6.56 3.00 24.48
N VAL A 60 5.83 2.28 23.64
CA VAL A 60 6.30 1.77 22.35
C VAL A 60 5.54 2.51 21.26
N MET A 61 6.26 3.06 20.29
CA MET A 61 5.69 3.75 19.14
C MET A 61 6.12 3.04 17.86
N VAL A 62 5.16 2.83 16.97
CA VAL A 62 5.38 2.34 15.61
C VAL A 62 4.66 3.28 14.67
N ASP A 63 5.34 3.71 13.60
CA ASP A 63 4.71 4.46 12.53
C ASP A 63 4.94 3.82 11.16
N ASN A 64 3.97 3.97 10.28
CA ASN A 64 4.05 3.56 8.88
C ASN A 64 3.36 4.59 7.99
N SER A 65 3.93 4.89 6.83
CA SER A 65 3.35 5.86 5.89
C SER A 65 2.67 5.17 4.72
N PHE A 66 1.59 5.77 4.22
CA PHE A 66 0.84 5.30 3.06
C PHE A 66 0.26 6.48 2.27
N ALA A 67 -0.05 6.26 1.00
CA ALA A 67 -0.63 7.27 0.12
C ALA A 67 -2.07 6.90 -0.25
N ILE A 68 -2.94 7.91 -0.26
CA ILE A 68 -4.30 7.83 -0.78
C ILE A 68 -4.31 8.53 -2.13
N LYS A 69 -4.96 7.93 -3.14
CA LYS A 69 -5.16 8.50 -4.48
C LYS A 69 -6.62 8.93 -4.64
N GLU A 70 -6.90 9.90 -5.51
CA GLU A 70 -8.21 10.56 -5.69
C GLU A 70 -9.33 9.59 -6.11
N GLU A 71 -9.01 8.53 -6.86
CA GLU A 71 -9.96 7.44 -7.10
C GLU A 71 -9.99 6.49 -5.91
N GLY A 72 -11.09 6.51 -5.16
CA GLY A 72 -11.44 5.45 -4.23
C GLY A 72 -11.50 4.11 -4.97
N GLY A 73 -10.46 3.30 -4.82
CA GLY A 73 -10.35 2.01 -5.46
C GLY A 73 -9.48 1.06 -4.64
N THR A 74 -9.74 -0.24 -4.76
CA THR A 74 -8.73 -1.24 -4.44
C THR A 74 -7.50 -1.00 -5.31
N THR A 75 -6.32 -1.41 -4.89
CA THR A 75 -5.19 -1.58 -5.80
C THR A 75 -5.07 -3.07 -6.07
N PRO A 76 -5.21 -3.52 -7.33
CA PRO A 76 -5.58 -2.75 -8.53
C PRO A 76 -7.03 -2.23 -8.50
N PRO A 77 -7.33 -1.12 -9.21
CA PRO A 77 -8.70 -0.68 -9.47
C PRO A 77 -9.58 -1.83 -10.00
N PRO A 78 -10.88 -1.87 -9.71
CA PRO A 78 -11.77 -2.81 -10.36
C PRO A 78 -11.85 -2.48 -11.87
N GLY A 79 -11.49 -3.42 -12.74
CA GLY A 79 -11.54 -3.22 -14.19
C GLY A 79 -11.23 -4.46 -15.02
N ASP A 80 -11.68 -4.46 -16.27
CA ASP A 80 -11.25 -5.42 -17.29
C ASP A 80 -9.93 -4.92 -17.89
N TYR A 81 -8.84 -5.56 -17.50
CA TYR A 81 -7.50 -5.21 -17.98
C TYR A 81 -7.13 -6.02 -19.22
N PRO A 82 -6.56 -5.38 -20.27
CA PRO A 82 -6.13 -6.10 -21.45
C PRO A 82 -4.93 -6.99 -21.13
N PRO A 83 -4.72 -8.10 -21.85
CA PRO A 83 -3.49 -8.87 -21.76
C PRO A 83 -2.30 -8.03 -22.25
N TYR A 84 -1.11 -8.34 -21.73
CA TYR A 84 0.14 -7.74 -22.22
C TYR A 84 0.37 -8.01 -23.72
N GLU A 85 0.74 -6.96 -24.45
CA GLU A 85 1.11 -7.01 -25.87
C GLU A 85 2.40 -6.21 -26.10
N ALA A 86 3.42 -6.89 -26.66
CA ALA A 86 4.69 -6.25 -26.98
C ALA A 86 4.55 -5.28 -28.15
N GLY A 87 5.19 -4.11 -28.05
CA GLY A 87 5.09 -3.02 -29.03
C GLY A 87 3.95 -2.04 -28.76
N THR A 88 3.06 -2.34 -27.81
CA THR A 88 2.03 -1.42 -27.35
C THR A 88 2.64 -0.29 -26.54
N ASN A 89 2.23 0.95 -26.84
CA ASN A 89 2.72 2.13 -26.15
C ASN A 89 1.98 2.33 -24.83
N TYR A 90 2.42 1.61 -23.80
CA TYR A 90 1.89 1.75 -22.44
C TYR A 90 2.30 3.07 -21.78
N GLU A 91 1.38 3.67 -21.05
CA GLU A 91 1.61 4.85 -20.23
C GLU A 91 1.87 4.47 -18.77
N ALA A 92 2.45 5.41 -18.01
CA ALA A 92 2.69 5.22 -16.60
C ALA A 92 1.36 5.03 -15.86
N GLY A 93 1.23 3.94 -15.10
CA GLY A 93 -0.01 3.59 -14.41
C GLY A 93 -0.96 2.68 -15.19
N ASP A 94 -0.65 2.34 -16.45
CA ASP A 94 -1.44 1.35 -17.20
C ASP A 94 -1.38 -0.01 -16.53
N ILE A 95 -2.54 -0.66 -16.40
CA ILE A 95 -2.65 -1.98 -15.78
C ILE A 95 -3.04 -3.00 -16.84
N ILE A 96 -2.31 -4.11 -16.85
CA ILE A 96 -2.51 -5.21 -17.79
C ILE A 96 -2.49 -6.56 -17.07
N VAL A 97 -2.99 -7.58 -17.76
CA VAL A 97 -2.90 -8.98 -17.33
C VAL A 97 -1.63 -9.61 -17.92
N GLY A 98 -0.71 -10.03 -17.04
CA GLY A 98 0.49 -10.77 -17.43
C GLY A 98 0.16 -12.21 -17.86
N THR A 99 1.14 -12.90 -18.44
CA THR A 99 0.94 -14.30 -18.89
C THR A 99 0.68 -15.28 -17.75
N ASP A 100 1.02 -14.91 -16.52
CA ASP A 100 0.73 -15.65 -15.29
C ASP A 100 -0.64 -15.31 -14.69
N ASN A 101 -1.48 -14.59 -15.43
CA ASN A 101 -2.80 -14.13 -14.99
C ASN A 101 -2.75 -13.18 -13.77
N GLY A 102 -1.58 -12.61 -13.47
CA GLY A 102 -1.40 -11.54 -12.49
C GLY A 102 -1.63 -10.16 -13.09
N LEU A 103 -1.90 -9.18 -12.24
CA LEU A 103 -2.05 -7.78 -12.65
C LEU A 103 -0.75 -7.02 -12.45
N TYR A 104 -0.43 -6.17 -13.41
CA TYR A 104 0.82 -5.42 -13.44
C TYR A 104 0.58 -3.99 -13.87
N GLU A 105 1.13 -3.05 -13.13
CA GLU A 105 1.10 -1.61 -13.42
C GLU A 105 2.41 -1.18 -14.09
N CYS A 106 2.33 -0.50 -15.23
CA CYS A 106 3.49 0.06 -15.91
C CYS A 106 4.10 1.18 -15.08
N LYS A 107 5.41 1.11 -14.85
CA LYS A 107 6.11 2.09 -14.02
C LYS A 107 6.21 3.46 -14.70
N PRO A 108 6.31 4.54 -13.91
CA PRO A 108 6.56 5.88 -14.43
C PRO A 108 7.94 6.02 -15.08
N TRP A 109 8.12 7.13 -15.79
CA TRP A 109 9.39 7.50 -16.41
C TRP A 109 10.53 7.42 -15.38
N PRO A 110 11.72 6.88 -15.73
CA PRO A 110 12.22 6.58 -17.08
C PRO A 110 11.90 5.17 -17.61
N TYR A 111 11.18 4.35 -16.85
CA TYR A 111 11.00 2.92 -17.15
C TYR A 111 9.81 2.64 -18.08
N THR A 112 8.91 3.60 -18.27
CA THR A 112 7.71 3.46 -19.11
C THR A 112 8.03 2.98 -20.54
N ALA A 113 9.16 3.40 -21.12
CA ALA A 113 9.59 2.96 -22.45
C ALA A 113 9.88 1.44 -22.51
N TRP A 114 10.16 0.81 -21.37
CA TRP A 114 10.42 -0.63 -21.28
C TRP A 114 9.13 -1.43 -21.16
N CYS A 115 8.00 -0.83 -20.75
CA CYS A 115 6.72 -1.50 -20.70
C CYS A 115 6.33 -2.03 -22.09
N ALA A 116 6.64 -1.32 -23.18
CA ALA A 116 6.38 -1.78 -24.54
C ALA A 116 7.29 -2.94 -25.02
N SER A 117 8.38 -3.24 -24.29
CA SER A 117 9.42 -4.15 -24.75
C SER A 117 9.15 -5.58 -24.30
N ALA A 118 9.15 -6.54 -25.25
CA ALA A 118 9.03 -7.97 -24.97
C ALA A 118 10.06 -8.50 -23.96
N SER A 119 11.23 -7.85 -23.84
CA SER A 119 12.26 -8.21 -22.86
C SER A 119 11.82 -7.97 -21.40
N TYR A 120 10.81 -7.13 -21.18
CA TYR A 120 10.25 -6.79 -19.87
C TYR A 120 8.81 -7.30 -19.73
N ALA A 121 8.39 -8.25 -20.58
CA ALA A 121 7.04 -8.81 -20.55
C ALA A 121 6.70 -9.40 -19.16
N PRO A 122 5.62 -8.95 -18.50
CA PRO A 122 5.24 -9.40 -17.16
C PRO A 122 4.68 -10.82 -17.18
N GLY A 123 5.01 -11.58 -16.14
CA GLY A 123 4.69 -13.00 -16.01
C GLY A 123 5.53 -13.94 -16.90
N ASN A 124 6.34 -13.42 -17.82
CA ASN A 124 7.15 -14.22 -18.76
C ASN A 124 8.67 -13.96 -18.67
N SER A 125 9.08 -12.71 -18.46
CA SER A 125 10.50 -12.33 -18.38
C SER A 125 11.04 -12.35 -16.94
N GLN A 126 12.33 -12.57 -16.74
CA GLN A 126 12.97 -12.35 -15.43
C GLN A 126 13.24 -10.87 -15.12
N TYR A 127 13.05 -9.99 -16.11
CA TYR A 127 13.34 -8.55 -15.99
C TYR A 127 12.08 -7.71 -15.86
N TRP A 128 10.87 -8.31 -15.83
CA TRP A 128 9.64 -7.53 -15.79
C TRP A 128 9.60 -6.57 -14.60
N GLN A 129 10.26 -6.90 -13.47
CA GLN A 129 10.27 -6.05 -12.28
C GLN A 129 10.89 -4.67 -12.54
N ASP A 130 11.66 -4.49 -13.60
CA ASP A 130 12.26 -3.20 -13.91
C ASP A 130 11.26 -2.24 -14.56
N ALA A 131 10.30 -2.76 -15.35
CA ALA A 131 9.31 -1.96 -16.08
C ALA A 131 7.90 -1.99 -15.45
N TRP A 132 7.61 -3.03 -14.68
CA TRP A 132 6.28 -3.30 -14.14
C TRP A 132 6.29 -3.49 -12.63
N THR A 133 5.22 -3.05 -11.97
CA THR A 133 4.93 -3.33 -10.57
C THR A 133 3.81 -4.36 -10.51
N LYS A 134 4.04 -5.50 -9.87
CA LYS A 134 2.98 -6.51 -9.66
C LYS A 134 2.02 -6.03 -8.58
N LEU A 135 0.73 -6.06 -8.88
CA LEU A 135 -0.36 -5.67 -7.98
C LEU A 135 -0.94 -6.89 -7.23
#